data_AF-A0A959HP89-F1
#
_entry.id   AF-A0A959HP89-F1
#
_cell.length_a   1.000
_cell.length_b   1.000
_cell.length_c   1.000
_cell.angle_alpha   90.00
_cell.angle_beta   90.00
_cell.angle_gamma   90.00
#
_symmetry.space_group_name_H-M   'P 1'
#
loop_
_entity.id
_entity.type
_entity.pdbx_description
1 polymer ?
#
loop_
_entity_poly.entity_id
_entity_poly.type
_entity_poly.pdbx_seq_one_letter_code
_entity_poly.pdbx_strand_id
1 'polypeptide(L)'
;MSRRPYKTTGCFRFFLLIIILAPVAYLVAAYVNGEDGIANIKHLLHLDGKEVTVTSSDPANTDNLDILKEQVRIKEARIEELMKENEKLKKDILDMQALLDKMNKGQDSGNQ
;
A
#
# COMPACT_ATOMS: atom_id res chain seq x y z
N MET A 1 24.21 -4.55 -45.11
CA MET A 1 22.77 -4.82 -44.87
C MET A 1 22.12 -3.57 -44.30
N SER A 2 21.16 -2.97 -45.01
CA SER A 2 20.51 -1.71 -44.61
C SER A 2 19.44 -2.00 -43.54
N ARG A 3 19.63 -1.47 -42.32
CA ARG A 3 18.64 -1.55 -41.24
C ARG A 3 17.57 -0.49 -41.52
N ARG A 4 16.42 -0.91 -42.07
CA ARG A 4 15.27 0.00 -42.24
C ARG A 4 14.68 0.32 -40.86
N PRO A 5 14.50 1.59 -40.47
CA PRO A 5 13.89 1.93 -39.19
C PRO A 5 12.41 1.54 -39.23
N TYR A 6 11.96 0.76 -38.24
CA TYR A 6 10.57 0.39 -38.07
C TYR A 6 9.72 1.65 -37.89
N LYS A 7 8.83 1.92 -38.84
CA LYS A 7 7.84 3.01 -38.74
C LYS A 7 6.78 2.60 -37.73
N THR A 8 6.96 2.99 -36.47
CA THR A 8 5.95 2.82 -35.44
C THR A 8 4.77 3.75 -35.73
N THR A 9 3.62 3.16 -36.06
CA THR A 9 2.35 3.87 -36.25
C THR A 9 1.88 4.43 -34.90
N GLY A 10 1.12 5.54 -34.91
CA GLY A 10 0.60 6.16 -33.67
C GLY A 10 -0.18 5.19 -32.78
N CYS A 11 -0.91 4.27 -33.40
CA CYS A 11 -1.61 3.18 -32.71
C CYS A 11 -0.66 2.27 -31.91
N PHE A 12 0.51 1.92 -32.45
CA PHE A 12 1.49 1.09 -31.74
C PHE A 12 2.06 1.81 -30.49
N ARG A 13 2.29 3.13 -30.56
CA ARG A 13 2.72 3.91 -29.40
C ARG A 13 1.65 3.93 -28.29
N PHE A 14 0.37 3.98 -28.66
CA PHE A 14 -0.73 3.91 -27.71
C PHE A 14 -0.83 2.54 -27.01
N PHE A 15 -0.66 1.45 -27.76
CA PHE A 15 -0.61 0.10 -27.17
C PHE A 15 0.56 -0.08 -26.19
N LEU A 16 1.74 0.44 -26.54
CA LEU A 16 2.89 0.42 -25.61
C LEU A 16 2.61 1.18 -24.31
N LEU A 17 1.90 2.32 -24.39
CA LEU A 17 1.47 3.04 -23.20
C LEU A 17 0.49 2.22 -22.34
N ILE A 18 -0.51 1.61 -22.95
CA ILE A 18 -1.49 0.79 -22.22
C ILE A 18 -0.82 -0.40 -21.52
N ILE A 19 0.14 -1.06 -22.18
CA ILE A 19 0.85 -2.21 -21.60
C ILE A 19 1.56 -1.83 -20.29
N ILE A 20 2.02 -0.59 -20.16
CA ILE A 20 2.66 -0.09 -18.94
C ILE A 20 1.63 0.49 -17.98
N LEU A 21 0.63 1.21 -18.48
CA LEU A 21 -0.34 1.93 -17.66
C LEU A 21 -1.36 0.99 -17.00
N ALA A 22 -1.74 -0.09 -17.68
CA ALA A 22 -2.69 -1.07 -17.15
C ALA A 22 -2.22 -1.74 -15.84
N PRO A 23 -0.99 -2.30 -15.73
CA PRO A 23 -0.53 -2.88 -14.47
C PRO A 23 -0.36 -1.80 -13.39
N VAL A 24 0.08 -0.59 -13.74
CA VAL A 24 0.21 0.52 -12.78
C VAL A 24 -1.17 0.94 -12.25
N ALA A 25 -2.16 1.07 -13.11
CA ALA A 25 -3.53 1.41 -12.72
C ALA A 25 -4.14 0.32 -11.82
N TYR A 26 -3.87 -0.95 -12.11
CA TYR A 26 -4.29 -2.06 -11.25
C TYR A 26 -3.65 -1.98 -9.85
N LEU A 27 -2.35 -1.68 -9.76
CA LEU A 27 -1.68 -1.50 -8.47
C LEU A 27 -2.25 -0.32 -7.68
N VAL A 28 -2.55 0.79 -8.34
CA VAL A 28 -3.17 1.96 -7.71
C VAL A 28 -4.58 1.61 -7.19
N ALA A 29 -5.38 0.92 -7.99
CA ALA A 29 -6.72 0.49 -7.58
C ALA A 29 -6.66 -0.48 -6.39
N ALA A 30 -5.75 -1.45 -6.42
CA ALA A 30 -5.54 -2.39 -5.33
C ALA A 30 -5.12 -1.67 -4.04
N TYR A 31 -4.20 -0.70 -4.13
CA TYR A 31 -3.75 0.09 -2.99
C TYR A 31 -4.89 0.88 -2.33
N VAL A 32 -5.78 1.48 -3.13
CA VAL A 32 -6.94 2.22 -2.61
C VAL A 32 -7.94 1.29 -1.92
N ASN A 33 -8.10 0.06 -2.42
CA ASN A 33 -9.00 -0.94 -1.84
C ASN A 33 -8.38 -1.70 -0.66
N GLY A 34 -7.10 -1.47 -0.33
CA GLY A 34 -6.38 -2.20 0.71
C GLY A 34 -5.96 -3.62 0.32
N GLU A 35 -6.01 -3.95 -0.97
CA GLU A 35 -5.55 -5.22 -1.53
C GLU A 35 -4.06 -5.16 -1.91
N ASP A 36 -3.34 -6.28 -1.72
CA ASP A 36 -1.93 -6.38 -2.08
C ASP A 36 -1.78 -6.72 -3.58
N GLY A 37 -1.93 -5.70 -4.43
CA GLY A 37 -1.93 -5.85 -5.90
C GLY A 37 -0.66 -6.50 -6.45
N ILE A 38 0.48 -6.33 -5.77
CA ILE A 38 1.76 -6.95 -6.17
C ILE A 38 1.71 -8.47 -5.92
N ALA A 39 1.13 -8.90 -4.81
CA ALA A 39 0.94 -10.33 -4.52
C ALA A 39 -0.01 -11.00 -5.52
N ASN A 40 -1.11 -10.34 -5.89
CA ASN A 40 -2.03 -10.83 -6.91
C ASN A 40 -1.38 -10.92 -8.30
N ILE A 41 -0.64 -9.90 -8.73
CA ILE A 41 0.11 -9.94 -10.00
C ILE A 41 1.16 -11.05 -9.97
N LYS A 42 1.87 -11.22 -8.85
CA LYS A 42 2.87 -12.28 -8.70
C LYS A 42 2.23 -13.65 -8.80
N HIS A 43 1.06 -13.86 -8.20
CA HIS A 43 0.29 -15.08 -8.37
C HIS A 43 -0.08 -15.27 -9.84
N LEU A 44 -0.72 -14.28 -10.48
CA LEU A 44 -1.12 -14.33 -11.89
C LEU A 44 0.04 -14.57 -12.88
N LEU A 45 1.23 -14.03 -12.61
CA LEU A 45 2.42 -14.22 -13.45
C LEU A 45 3.16 -15.54 -13.20
N HIS A 46 2.98 -16.17 -12.02
CA HIS A 46 3.48 -17.52 -11.74
C HIS A 46 2.51 -18.62 -12.23
N LEU A 47 1.38 -18.27 -12.84
CA LEU A 47 0.37 -19.23 -13.32
C LEU A 47 0.68 -19.86 -14.69
N ASP A 48 1.77 -19.48 -15.38
CA ASP A 48 2.16 -20.09 -16.67
C ASP A 48 2.74 -21.52 -16.55
N GLY A 49 2.66 -22.14 -15.37
CA GLY A 49 3.16 -23.51 -15.13
C GLY A 49 2.10 -24.56 -14.78
N LYS A 50 0.86 -24.19 -14.40
CA LYS A 50 -0.15 -25.20 -14.07
C LYS A 50 -1.56 -24.60 -14.04
N GLU A 51 -2.48 -25.35 -14.66
CA GLU A 51 -3.90 -25.08 -14.79
C GLU A 51 -4.54 -24.29 -13.65
N VAL A 52 -5.45 -23.41 -14.06
CA VAL A 52 -6.52 -22.87 -13.22
C VAL A 52 -7.31 -24.05 -12.65
N THR A 53 -6.93 -24.49 -11.46
CA THR A 53 -7.81 -25.25 -10.59
C THR A 53 -8.04 -24.40 -9.35
N VAL A 54 -9.25 -23.83 -9.29
CA VAL A 54 -9.87 -23.45 -8.02
C VAL A 54 -10.01 -24.74 -7.22
N THR A 55 -8.98 -25.10 -6.46
CA THR A 55 -9.05 -26.17 -5.47
C THR A 55 -8.17 -25.76 -4.31
N SER A 56 -8.84 -25.23 -3.30
CA SER A 56 -8.42 -25.28 -1.91
C SER A 56 -7.79 -26.63 -1.58
N SER A 57 -6.73 -26.61 -0.77
CA SER A 57 -5.99 -27.74 -0.17
C SER A 57 -4.82 -28.32 -0.99
N ASP A 58 -3.63 -27.74 -0.75
CA ASP A 58 -2.33 -28.36 -0.98
C ASP A 58 -1.67 -28.58 0.41
N PRO A 59 -1.09 -29.75 0.74
CA PRO A 59 -0.59 -30.06 2.09
C PRO A 59 0.79 -29.43 2.43
N ALA A 60 1.28 -28.47 1.64
CA ALA A 60 2.44 -27.63 1.94
C ALA A 60 2.10 -26.40 2.83
N ASN A 61 0.87 -26.35 3.35
CA ASN A 61 0.28 -25.16 3.96
C ASN A 61 0.62 -24.99 5.44
N THR A 62 1.10 -26.02 6.15
CA THR A 62 1.28 -25.94 7.61
C THR A 62 2.48 -25.06 8.01
N ASP A 63 3.63 -25.23 7.34
CA ASP A 63 4.83 -24.43 7.61
C ASP A 63 4.64 -22.96 7.20
N ASN A 64 3.92 -22.71 6.10
CA ASN A 64 3.59 -21.36 5.67
C ASN A 64 2.53 -20.70 6.57
N LEU A 65 1.59 -21.48 7.13
CA LEU A 65 0.56 -20.98 8.03
C LEU A 65 1.17 -20.52 9.38
N ASP A 66 2.15 -21.23 9.90
CA ASP A 66 2.80 -20.84 11.17
C ASP A 66 3.69 -19.61 10.99
N ILE A 67 4.42 -19.51 9.87
CA ILE A 67 5.15 -18.31 9.49
C ILE A 67 4.19 -17.11 9.29
N LEU A 68 3.04 -17.35 8.68
CA LEU A 68 2.04 -16.30 8.43
C LEU A 68 1.37 -15.85 9.73
N LYS A 69 1.04 -16.77 10.65
CA LYS A 69 0.51 -16.45 11.98
C LYS A 69 1.49 -15.60 12.78
N GLU A 70 2.77 -15.94 12.76
CA GLU A 70 3.78 -15.14 13.47
C GLU A 70 3.93 -13.74 12.84
N GLN A 71 3.90 -13.64 11.51
CA GLN A 71 3.90 -12.33 10.84
C GLN A 71 2.66 -11.51 11.17
N VAL A 72 1.47 -12.12 11.24
CA VAL A 72 0.24 -11.44 11.66
C VAL A 72 0.38 -10.95 13.10
N ARG A 73 0.85 -11.79 14.02
CA ARG A 73 1.07 -11.42 15.43
C ARG A 73 2.04 -10.25 15.58
N ILE A 74 3.16 -10.27 14.84
CA ILE A 74 4.14 -9.18 14.85
C ILE A 74 3.52 -7.88 14.29
N LYS A 75 2.76 -7.98 13.19
CA LYS A 75 2.10 -6.82 12.59
C LYS A 75 1.01 -6.25 13.49
N GLU A 76 0.21 -7.09 14.15
CA GLU A 76 -0.81 -6.68 15.12
C GLU A 76 -0.19 -5.95 16.31
N ALA A 77 0.90 -6.50 16.87
CA ALA A 77 1.63 -5.84 17.95
C ALA A 77 2.17 -4.46 17.52
N ARG A 78 2.69 -4.37 16.28
CA ARG A 78 3.18 -3.10 15.73
C ARG A 78 2.05 -2.10 15.49
N ILE A 79 0.87 -2.56 15.06
CA ILE A 79 -0.31 -1.71 14.88
C ILE A 79 -0.75 -1.17 16.25
N GLU A 80 -0.83 -2.01 17.28
CA GLU A 80 -1.20 -1.56 18.63
C GLU A 80 -0.23 -0.51 19.18
N GLU A 81 1.07 -0.72 19.00
CA GLU A 81 2.12 0.23 19.38
C GLU A 81 1.94 1.56 18.65
N LEU A 82 1.79 1.52 17.33
CA LEU A 82 1.59 2.71 16.50
C LEU A 82 0.28 3.44 16.84
N MET A 83 -0.77 2.72 17.23
CA MET A 83 -2.02 3.34 17.67
C MET A 83 -1.86 4.05 19.01
N LYS A 84 -1.17 3.44 19.98
CA LYS A 84 -0.84 4.08 21.26
C LYS A 84 0.03 5.33 21.06
N GLU A 85 1.02 5.24 20.18
CA GLU A 85 1.89 6.37 19.86
C GLU A 85 1.10 7.52 19.22
N ASN A 86 0.22 7.22 18.25
CA ASN A 86 -0.66 8.22 17.64
C ASN A 86 -1.62 8.86 18.66
N GLU A 87 -2.18 8.08 19.59
CA GLU A 87 -3.04 8.63 20.64
C GLU A 87 -2.27 9.58 21.55
N LYS A 88 -1.05 9.19 21.95
CA LYS A 88 -0.16 10.03 22.76
C LYS A 88 0.21 11.32 22.02
N LEU A 89 0.65 11.21 20.77
CA LEU A 89 0.97 12.36 19.91
C LEU A 89 -0.22 13.30 19.76
N LYS A 90 -1.43 12.76 19.58
CA LYS A 90 -2.66 13.55 19.49
C LYS A 90 -2.96 14.29 20.78
N LYS A 91 -2.73 13.66 21.93
CA LYS A 91 -2.87 14.29 23.24
C LYS A 91 -1.84 15.40 23.45
N ASP A 92 -0.58 15.16 23.09
CA ASP A 92 0.49 16.15 23.20
C ASP A 92 0.20 17.38 22.32
N ILE A 93 -0.32 17.17 21.10
CA ILE A 93 -0.77 18.25 20.21
C ILE A 93 -1.91 19.06 20.86
N LEU A 94 -2.90 18.39 21.46
CA LEU A 94 -4.02 19.06 22.13
C LEU A 94 -3.55 19.88 23.33
N ASP A 95 -2.66 19.33 24.16
CA ASP A 95 -2.10 20.04 25.31
C ASP A 95 -1.26 21.23 24.86
N MET A 96 -0.44 21.08 23.82
CA MET A 96 0.30 22.20 23.22
C MET A 96 -0.63 23.28 22.66
N GLN A 97 -1.71 22.91 21.96
CA GLN A 97 -2.70 23.88 21.47
C GLN A 97 -3.40 24.61 22.62
N ALA A 98 -3.77 23.90 23.69
CA ALA A 98 -4.38 24.51 24.87
C ALA A 98 -3.41 25.48 25.60
N LEU A 99 -2.11 25.17 25.61
CA LEU A 99 -1.09 26.08 26.14
C LEU A 99 -0.91 27.32 25.25
N LEU A 100 -0.89 27.14 23.93
CA LEU A 100 -0.83 28.25 22.98
C LEU A 100 -2.05 29.17 23.11
N ASP A 101 -3.26 28.62 23.21
CA ASP A 101 -4.49 29.40 23.40
C ASP A 101 -4.49 30.18 24.72
N LYS A 102 -3.97 29.57 25.80
CA LYS A 102 -3.81 30.26 27.10
C LYS A 102 -2.79 31.40 27.03
N MET A 103 -1.67 31.19 26.35
CA MET A 103 -0.66 32.24 26.15
C MET A 103 -1.21 33.36 25.26
N ASN A 104 -1.95 33.02 24.20
CA ASN A 104 -2.54 34.01 23.29
C ASN A 104 -3.62 34.85 23.98
N LYS A 105 -4.50 34.25 24.79
CA LYS A 105 -5.48 34.98 25.63
C LYS A 105 -4.82 35.83 26.72
N GLY A 106 -3.70 35.37 27.28
CA GLY A 106 -2.93 36.10 28.29
C GLY A 106 -2.24 37.35 27.72
N GLN A 107 -1.82 37.33 26.44
CA GLN A 107 -1.25 38.50 25.78
C GLN A 107 -2.31 39.56 25.41
N ASP A 108 -3.55 39.15 25.12
CA ASP A 108 -4.64 40.06 24.77
C ASP A 108 -5.21 40.82 26.00
N SER A 109 -5.06 40.25 27.21
CA SER A 109 -5.48 40.89 28.47
C SER A 109 -4.43 41.84 29.08
N GLY A 110 -3.22 41.88 28.52
CA GLY A 110 -2.14 42.79 28.94
C GLY A 110 -2.05 44.07 28.12
N ASN A 111 -2.95 44.25 27.14
CA ASN A 111 -2.90 45.34 26.17
C ASN A 111 -4.29 45.95 25.94
N GLN A 112 -5.03 46.26 27.02
CA GLN A 112 -6.14 47.22 27.06
C GLN A 112 -6.57 47.53 28.50
#